data_AF-A0A7W0S392-F1
#
_entry.id   AF-A0A7W0S392-F1
#
_cell.length_a   1.000
_cell.length_b   1.000
_cell.length_c   1.000
_cell.angle_alpha   90.00
_cell.angle_beta   90.00
_cell.angle_gamma   90.00
#
_symmetry.space_group_name_H-M   'P 1'
#
loop_
_entity.id
_entity.type
_entity.pdbx_description
1 polymer ?
#
loop_
_entity_poly.entity_id
_entity_poly.type
_entity_poly.pdbx_seq_one_letter_code
_entity_poly.pdbx_strand_id
1 'polypeptide(L)'
;YERFREQMNERETGDDEAMVMDEDYIRALSYGMPPAAGIGIGIDRLVMLLTNRHSIRDVILFPHMRPEKREQEEKEPETSPVNPS
;
A
#
# COMPACT_ATOMS: atom_id res chain seq x y z
N TYR A 1 9.82 15.98 -21.97
CA TYR A 1 8.53 15.52 -22.53
C TYR A 1 8.59 14.05 -22.94
N GLU A 2 9.66 13.62 -23.63
CA GLU A 2 9.83 12.22 -24.10
C GLU A 2 9.68 11.16 -23.00
N ARG A 3 10.37 11.31 -21.85
CA ARG A 3 10.22 10.35 -20.72
C ARG A 3 8.80 10.14 -20.22
N PHE A 4 7.98 11.19 -20.18
CA PHE A 4 6.58 11.08 -19.75
C PHE A 4 5.73 10.34 -20.79
N ARG A 5 6.05 10.48 -22.08
CA ARG A 5 5.40 9.71 -23.15
C ARG A 5 5.78 8.23 -23.14
N GLU A 6 7.03 7.92 -22.83
CA GLU A 6 7.49 6.54 -22.66
C GLU A 6 6.75 5.84 -21.52
N GLN A 7 6.63 6.50 -20.36
CA GLN A 7 5.86 6.00 -19.21
C GLN A 7 4.37 5.78 -19.54
N MET A 8 3.76 6.66 -20.34
CA MET A 8 2.38 6.46 -20.81
C MET A 8 2.24 5.22 -21.69
N ASN A 9 3.21 4.96 -22.57
CA ASN A 9 3.23 3.76 -23.40
C ASN A 9 3.43 2.50 -22.54
N GLU A 10 4.35 2.54 -21.58
CA GLU A 10 4.55 1.45 -20.60
C GLU A 10 3.24 1.11 -19.86
N ARG A 11 2.49 2.14 -19.45
CA ARG A 11 1.17 1.98 -18.85
C ARG A 11 0.14 1.36 -19.80
N GLU A 12 0.09 1.80 -21.06
CA GLU A 12 -0.79 1.22 -22.09
C GLU A 12 -0.45 -0.25 -22.37
N THR A 13 0.82 -0.63 -22.21
CA THR A 13 1.27 -2.03 -22.31
C THR A 13 1.03 -2.86 -21.05
N GLY A 14 0.39 -2.28 -20.02
CA GLY A 14 -0.08 -3.00 -18.83
C GLY A 14 0.81 -2.88 -17.59
N ASP A 15 1.72 -1.89 -17.54
CA ASP A 15 2.47 -1.59 -16.31
C ASP A 15 1.64 -0.68 -15.38
N ASP A 16 1.11 -1.27 -14.29
CA ASP A 16 0.33 -0.56 -13.27
C ASP A 16 1.18 0.40 -12.41
N GLU A 17 2.51 0.28 -12.43
CA GLU A 17 3.44 1.15 -11.70
C GLU A 17 3.90 2.37 -12.53
N ALA A 18 3.64 2.36 -13.84
CA ALA A 18 4.05 3.43 -14.74
C ALA A 18 3.35 4.76 -14.42
N MET A 19 4.12 5.84 -14.52
CA MET A 19 3.66 7.17 -14.12
C MET A 19 2.65 7.74 -15.11
N VAL A 20 1.62 8.42 -14.58
CA VAL A 20 0.66 9.17 -15.40
C VAL A 20 1.27 10.50 -15.82
N MET A 21 0.96 10.96 -17.04
CA MET A 21 1.35 12.29 -17.49
C MET A 21 0.61 13.37 -16.69
N ASP A 22 1.37 14.21 -15.98
CA ASP A 22 0.88 15.40 -15.30
C ASP A 22 1.25 16.64 -16.12
N GLU A 23 0.25 17.16 -16.86
CA GLU A 23 0.43 18.34 -17.72
C GLU A 23 0.70 19.62 -16.93
N ASP A 24 0.17 19.72 -15.70
CA ASP A 24 0.36 20.89 -14.85
C ASP A 24 1.78 20.91 -14.28
N TYR A 25 2.32 19.76 -13.89
CA TYR A 25 3.73 19.61 -13.51
C TYR A 25 4.68 19.98 -14.66
N ILE A 26 4.43 19.48 -15.87
CA ILE A 26 5.24 19.83 -17.06
C ILE A 26 5.15 21.32 -17.37
N ARG A 27 3.96 21.92 -17.26
CA ARG A 27 3.77 23.36 -17.44
C ARG A 27 4.55 24.15 -16.39
N ALA A 28 4.56 23.72 -15.13
CA ALA A 28 5.36 24.36 -14.08
C ALA A 28 6.86 24.31 -14.40
N LEU A 29 7.36 23.18 -14.91
CA LEU A 29 8.76 23.04 -15.33
C LEU A 29 9.12 23.97 -16.51
N SER A 30 8.18 24.23 -17.43
CA SER A 30 8.44 25.07 -18.61
C SER A 30 8.62 26.56 -18.27
N TYR A 31 8.05 27.03 -17.16
CA TYR A 31 8.30 28.38 -16.63
C TYR A 31 9.71 28.56 -16.06
N GLY A 32 10.46 27.47 -15.87
CA GLY A 32 11.84 27.49 -15.39
C GLY A 32 11.96 26.95 -13.98
N MET A 33 12.22 25.64 -13.87
CA MET A 33 12.66 25.04 -12.61
C MET A 33 14.14 25.38 -12.39
N PRO A 34 14.52 26.04 -11.27
CA PRO A 34 15.92 26.27 -10.96
C PRO A 34 16.64 24.93 -10.73
N PRO A 35 17.98 24.87 -10.85
CA PRO A 35 18.75 23.68 -10.49
C PRO A 35 18.41 23.24 -9.06
N ALA A 36 17.82 22.07 -8.92
CA ALA A 36 17.33 21.55 -7.66
C ALA A 36 17.72 20.08 -7.47
N ALA A 37 17.90 19.69 -6.20
CA ALA A 37 18.11 18.32 -5.79
C ALA A 37 16.99 17.91 -4.82
N GLY A 38 16.44 16.70 -5.00
CA GLY A 38 15.46 16.09 -4.11
C GLY A 38 16.07 14.94 -3.32
N ILE A 39 15.57 14.71 -2.10
CA ILE A 39 15.96 13.57 -1.26
C ILE A 39 14.70 12.86 -0.76
N GLY A 40 14.71 11.52 -0.81
CA GLY A 40 13.67 10.66 -0.25
C GLY A 40 14.29 9.63 0.69
N ILE A 41 13.94 9.69 1.98
CA ILE A 41 14.40 8.73 3.00
C ILE A 41 13.20 7.98 3.56
N GLY A 42 13.25 6.65 3.52
CA GLY A 42 12.24 5.82 4.16
C GLY A 42 12.47 5.74 5.68
N ILE A 43 11.63 6.41 6.46
CA ILE A 43 11.76 6.46 7.93
C ILE A 43 11.63 5.07 8.55
N ASP A 44 10.66 4.26 8.13
CA ASP A 44 10.48 2.91 8.65
C ASP A 44 11.72 2.04 8.43
N ARG A 45 12.32 2.14 7.24
CA ARG A 45 13.55 1.40 6.90
C ARG A 45 14.75 1.89 7.68
N LEU A 46 14.85 3.21 7.91
CA LEU A 46 15.88 3.78 8.78
C LEU A 46 15.74 3.23 10.21
N VAL A 47 14.54 3.23 10.76
CA VAL A 47 14.27 2.71 12.11
C VAL A 47 14.53 1.21 12.18
N MET A 48 14.11 0.43 11.18
CA MET A 48 14.41 -1.01 11.08
C MET A 48 15.91 -1.28 11.14
N LEU A 49 16.72 -0.50 10.42
CA LEU A 49 18.18 -0.62 10.45
C LEU A 49 18.75 -0.27 11.83
N LEU A 50 18.31 0.85 12.42
CA LEU A 50 18.78 1.31 13.74
C LEU A 50 18.39 0.37 14.88
N THR A 51 17.27 -0.34 14.74
CA THR A 51 16.72 -1.24 15.76
C THR A 51 16.99 -2.72 15.49
N ASN A 52 17.74 -3.02 14.41
CA ASN A 52 18.03 -4.38 13.94
C ASN A 52 16.76 -5.26 13.79
N ARG A 53 15.74 -4.70 13.13
CA ARG A 53 14.47 -5.40 12.83
C ARG A 53 14.37 -5.73 11.35
N HIS A 54 13.99 -6.98 11.05
CA HIS A 54 13.81 -7.45 9.68
C HIS A 54 12.40 -7.19 9.12
N SER A 55 11.41 -6.95 9.99
CA SER A 55 10.02 -6.69 9.61
C SER A 55 9.62 -5.25 9.91
N ILE A 56 8.94 -4.61 8.95
CA ILE A 56 8.36 -3.26 9.15
C ILE A 56 7.28 -3.25 10.24
N ARG A 57 6.64 -4.39 10.49
CA ARG A 57 5.60 -4.52 11.53
C ARG A 57 6.15 -4.35 12.94
N ASP A 58 7.46 -4.53 13.13
CA ASP A 58 8.13 -4.39 14.43
C ASP A 58 8.43 -2.93 14.78
N VAL A 59 8.32 -2.02 13.81
CA VAL A 59 8.63 -0.58 13.97
C VAL A 59 7.41 0.32 13.80
N ILE A 60 6.25 -0.24 13.45
CA ILE A 60 4.97 0.47 13.31
C ILE A 60 4.08 0.12 14.50
N LEU A 61 3.47 1.13 15.14
CA LEU A 61 2.63 0.96 16.32
C LEU A 61 1.38 0.08 16.06
N PHE A 62 0.75 0.28 14.90
CA PHE A 62 -0.44 -0.47 14.47
C PHE A 62 -0.25 -0.97 13.02
N PRO A 63 0.45 -2.10 12.80
CA PRO A 63 0.67 -2.60 11.45
C PRO A 63 -0.63 -3.09 10.82
N HIS A 64 -0.74 -2.98 9.49
CA HIS A 64 -1.87 -3.56 8.76
C HIS A 64 -1.81 -5.09 8.82
N MET A 65 -2.76 -5.70 9.54
CA MET A 65 -2.86 -7.14 9.75
C MET A 65 -4.03 -7.71 8.95
N ARG A 66 -3.90 -8.96 8.50
CA ARG A 66 -5.03 -9.69 7.92
C ARG A 66 -6.02 -9.99 9.06
N PRO A 67 -7.33 -9.78 8.85
CA PRO A 67 -8.34 -10.09 9.86
C PRO A 67 -8.33 -11.59 10.18
N GLU A 68 -8.63 -11.93 11.43
CA GLU A 68 -8.76 -13.32 11.87
C GLU A 68 -10.01 -13.97 11.24
N LYS A 69 -9.90 -15.24 10.86
CA LYS A 69 -11.07 -16.03 10.46
C LYS A 69 -11.89 -16.29 11.72
N ARG A 70 -13.15 -15.83 11.75
CA ARG A 70 -14.10 -16.28 12.76
C ARG A 70 -14.35 -17.78 12.53
N GLU A 71 -13.80 -18.62 13.40
CA GLU A 71 -14.23 -20.01 13.52
C GLU A 71 -15.28 -20.09 14.63
N GLN A 72 -16.45 -20.67 14.28
CA GLN A 72 -17.62 -20.98 15.12
C GLN A 72 -18.70 -19.89 15.19
N GLU A 73 -19.56 -19.90 14.18
CA GLU A 73 -20.98 -19.59 14.38
C GLU A 73 -21.70 -20.92 14.72
N GLU A 74 -22.18 -20.98 15.96
CA GLU A 74 -23.38 -21.67 16.43
C GLU A 74 -23.39 -23.21 16.45
N LYS A 75 -22.99 -23.79 17.59
CA LYS A 75 -23.66 -24.99 18.09
C LYS A 75 -25.12 -24.60 18.41
N GLU A 76 -26.05 -24.92 17.51
CA GLU A 76 -27.48 -24.93 17.85
C GLU A 76 -27.69 -25.80 19.11
N PRO A 77 -28.43 -25.34 20.12
CA PRO A 77 -28.83 -26.21 21.21
C PRO A 77 -29.82 -27.24 20.65
N GLU A 78 -29.44 -28.51 20.63
CA GLU A 78 -30.38 -29.61 20.42
C GLU A 78 -31.50 -29.54 21.47
N THR A 79 -32.64 -28.92 21.13
CA THR A 79 -33.87 -29.07 21.90
C THR A 79 -34.47 -30.43 21.54
N SER A 80 -34.17 -31.44 22.35
CA SER A 80 -34.85 -32.73 22.27
C SER A 80 -36.37 -32.52 22.47
N PRO A 81 -37.25 -33.08 21.61
CA PRO A 81 -38.69 -32.96 21.83
C PRO A 81 -39.09 -33.76 23.08
N VAL A 82 -39.61 -33.06 24.08
CA VAL A 82 -40.24 -33.69 25.25
C VAL A 82 -41.49 -34.44 24.78
N ASN A 83 -41.45 -35.76 24.92
CA ASN A 83 -42.53 -36.69 24.64
C ASN A 83 -43.66 -36.54 25.67
N PRO A 84 -44.89 -36.10 25.32
CA PRO A 84 -46.03 -36.26 26.20
C PRO A 84 -46.60 -37.67 26.04
N SER A 85 -46.72 -38.36 27.17
CA SER A 85 -47.33 -39.69 27.32
C SER A 85 -48.73 -39.81 26.75
#